data_AF-A0A925N8H2-F1
#
_entry.id   AF-A0A925N8H2-F1
#
_cell.length_a   1.000
_cell.length_b   1.000
_cell.length_c   1.000
_cell.angle_alpha   90.00
_cell.angle_beta   90.00
_cell.angle_gamma   90.00
#
_symmetry.space_group_name_H-M   'P 1'
#
loop_
_entity.id
_entity.type
_entity.pdbx_description
1 polymer ?
#
loop_
_entity_poly.entity_id
_entity_poly.type
_entity_poly.pdbx_seq_one_letter_code
_entity_poly.pdbx_strand_id
1 'polypeptide(L)' 'MPKLYDLSNDQLLGTISQEDLDLLIAQLEETSSKDRDYYVNNDTFLMLVDAGASSTLLDAVKAALALSAEADIRWEAD' A
#
# COMPACT_ATOMS: atom_id res chain seq x y z
N MET A 1 8.17 12.10 -3.40
CA MET A 1 7.09 11.62 -2.54
C MET A 1 6.61 10.31 -3.14
N PRO A 2 6.70 9.19 -2.40
CA PRO A 2 6.36 7.89 -2.96
C PRO A 2 4.92 7.83 -3.47
N LYS A 3 4.69 7.02 -4.50
CA LYS A 3 3.37 6.81 -5.11
C LYS A 3 2.95 5.36 -4.99
N LEU A 4 1.65 5.14 -4.78
CA LEU A 4 1.04 3.83 -4.81
C LEU A 4 0.21 3.65 -6.08
N TYR A 5 0.33 2.48 -6.68
CA TYR A 5 -0.41 2.07 -7.86
C TYR A 5 -1.09 0.73 -7.63
N ASP A 6 -2.22 0.54 -8.29
CA ASP A 6 -2.77 -0.79 -8.54
C ASP A 6 -1.87 -1.48 -9.58
N LEU A 7 -1.30 -2.62 -9.20
CA LEU A 7 -0.35 -3.34 -10.04
C LEU A 7 -1.00 -3.90 -11.31
N SER A 8 -2.31 -4.19 -11.28
CA SER A 8 -3.02 -4.85 -12.37
C SER A 8 -3.28 -3.94 -13.58
N ASN A 9 -3.39 -2.63 -13.34
CA ASN A 9 -3.86 -1.66 -14.34
C ASN A 9 -3.07 -0.34 -14.34
N ASP A 10 -2.01 -0.23 -13.55
CA ASP A 10 -1.16 0.96 -13.37
C ASP A 10 -1.94 2.22 -12.93
N GLN A 11 -3.12 2.06 -12.33
CA GLN A 11 -3.89 3.18 -11.79
C GLN A 11 -3.18 3.76 -10.56
N LEU A 12 -2.92 5.06 -10.57
CA LEU A 12 -2.44 5.78 -9.40
C LEU A 12 -3.53 5.77 -8.31
N LEU A 13 -3.21 5.17 -7.16
CA LEU A 13 -4.06 5.10 -5.98
C LEU A 13 -3.85 6.30 -5.06
N GLY A 14 -2.63 6.84 -5.03
CA GLY A 14 -2.31 8.04 -4.26
C GLY A 14 -0.81 8.31 -4.13
N THR A 15 -0.50 9.47 -3.55
CA THR A 15 0.85 9.86 -3.14
C THR A 15 0.91 9.79 -1.62
N ILE A 16 1.87 9.06 -1.07
CA ILE A 16 2.03 8.83 0.37
C ILE A 16 3.29 9.54 0.90
N SER A 17 3.38 9.67 2.23
CA SER A 17 4.59 10.17 2.89
C SER A 17 5.69 9.09 2.90
N GLN A 18 6.93 9.49 3.24
CA GLN A 18 7.99 8.50 3.47
C GLN A 18 7.69 7.65 4.71
N GLU A 19 7.08 8.23 5.75
CA GLU A 19 6.68 7.50 6.96
C GLU A 19 5.62 6.43 6.68
N ASP A 20 4.66 6.73 5.80
CA ASP A 20 3.68 5.73 5.34
C ASP A 20 4.34 4.58 4.57
N LEU A 21 5.33 4.89 3.72
CA LEU A 21 6.07 3.87 2.98
C LEU A 21 6.90 2.99 3.94
N ASP A 22 7.60 3.60 4.89
CA ASP A 22 8.39 2.87 5.88
C ASP A 22 7.50 1.96 6.75
N LEU A 23 6.30 2.43 7.12
CA LEU A 23 5.30 1.63 7.82
C LEU A 23 4.81 0.47 6.95
N LEU A 24 4.51 0.71 5.67
CA LEU A 24 4.06 -0.32 4.73
C LEU A 24 5.11 -1.44 4.59
N ILE A 25 6.38 -1.06 4.36
CA ILE A 25 7.53 -1.98 4.28
C ILE A 25 7.68 -2.77 5.58
N ALA A 26 7.54 -2.11 6.74
CA ALA A 26 7.69 -2.74 8.05
C ALA A 26 6.55 -3.74 8.35
N GLN A 27 5.31 -3.41 8.01
CA GLN A 27 4.14 -4.26 8.30
C GLN A 27 4.00 -5.44 7.34
N LEU A 28 4.48 -5.31 6.10
CA LEU A 28 4.38 -6.37 5.08
C LEU A 28 5.63 -7.24 5.00
N GLU A 29 6.54 -7.07 5.96
CA GLU A 29 7.77 -7.86 6.14
C GLU A 29 8.54 -8.08 4.83
N GLU A 30 8.89 -7.00 4.12
CA GLU A 30 9.70 -7.12 2.88
C GLU A 30 10.93 -8.00 3.10
N THR A 31 10.94 -9.18 2.48
CA THR A 31 12.05 -10.14 2.62
C THR A 31 13.22 -9.80 1.69
N SER A 32 13.00 -8.91 0.71
CA SER A 32 14.00 -8.46 -0.24
C SER A 32 13.90 -6.95 -0.47
N SER A 33 15.05 -6.27 -0.49
CA SER A 33 15.13 -4.83 -0.75
C SER A 33 14.76 -4.43 -2.18
N LYS A 34 14.42 -5.40 -3.04
CA LYS A 34 13.97 -5.20 -4.42
C LYS A 34 12.46 -5.34 -4.57
N ASP A 35 11.78 -5.85 -3.55
CA ASP A 35 10.33 -6.03 -3.60
C ASP A 35 9.71 -4.63 -3.54
N ARG A 36 8.78 -4.36 -4.43
CA ARG A 36 8.11 -3.06 -4.56
C ARG A 36 6.61 -3.21 -4.65
N ASP A 37 6.12 -4.44 -4.56
CA ASP A 37 4.73 -4.79 -4.67
C ASP A 37 4.30 -5.67 -3.51
N TYR A 38 3.01 -5.60 -3.20
CA TYR A 38 2.41 -6.35 -2.12
C TYR A 38 1.01 -6.77 -2.48
N TYR A 39 0.67 -8.01 -2.11
CA TYR A 39 -0.71 -8.44 -1.99
C TYR A 39 -1.32 -7.82 -0.74
N VAL A 40 -2.49 -7.18 -0.90
CA VAL A 40 -3.26 -6.57 0.18
C VAL A 40 -4.70 -7.06 0.15
N ASN A 41 -5.31 -7.21 1.33
CA ASN A 41 -6.72 -7.51 1.50
C ASN A 41 -7.31 -6.74 2.69
N ASN A 42 -8.55 -7.04 3.06
CA ASN A 42 -9.19 -6.40 4.21
C ASN A 42 -8.45 -6.60 5.54
N ASP A 43 -7.80 -7.74 5.76
CA ASP A 43 -7.03 -7.99 6.98
C ASP A 43 -5.76 -7.13 6.99
N THR A 44 -5.09 -7.00 5.84
CA THR A 44 -3.99 -6.04 5.66
C THR A 44 -4.43 -4.61 5.95
N PHE A 45 -5.61 -4.21 5.46
CA PHE A 45 -6.16 -2.89 5.72
C PHE A 45 -6.35 -2.63 7.23
N LEU A 46 -6.95 -3.58 7.95
CA LEU A 46 -7.13 -3.46 9.41
C LEU A 46 -5.79 -3.43 10.16
N MET A 47 -4.83 -4.25 9.75
CA MET A 47 -3.47 -4.21 10.31
C MET A 47 -2.82 -2.84 10.14
N LEU A 48 -2.96 -2.20 8.97
CA LEU A 48 -2.42 -0.85 8.72
C LEU A 48 -3.13 0.21 9.58
N VAL A 49 -4.44 0.08 9.80
CA VAL A 49 -5.20 0.94 10.74
C VAL A 49 -4.62 0.82 12.15
N ASP A 50 -4.43 -0.40 12.65
CA ASP A 50 -3.91 -0.65 13.99
C ASP A 50 -2.45 -0.19 14.14
N ALA A 51 -1.66 -0.25 13.06
CA ALA A 51 -0.29 0.25 13.01
C ALA A 51 -0.20 1.79 12.97
N GLY A 52 -1.32 2.50 12.80
CA GLY A 52 -1.36 3.96 12.75
C GLY A 52 -1.05 4.56 11.37
N ALA A 53 -1.33 3.83 10.29
CA ALA A 53 -1.24 4.36 8.93
C ALA A 53 -2.05 5.66 8.77
N SER A 54 -1.53 6.59 7.96
CA SER A 54 -2.24 7.83 7.68
C SER A 54 -3.54 7.58 6.91
N SER A 55 -4.48 8.53 6.99
CA SER A 55 -5.70 8.48 6.17
C SER A 55 -5.40 8.38 4.67
N THR A 56 -4.30 8.99 4.22
CA THR A 56 -3.87 8.96 2.82
C THR A 56 -3.49 7.56 2.37
N LEU A 57 -2.69 6.84 3.17
CA LEU A 57 -2.33 5.44 2.89
C LEU A 57 -3.58 4.55 2.93
N LEU A 58 -4.44 4.73 3.94
CA LEU A 58 -5.68 3.95 4.08
C LEU A 58 -6.64 4.18 2.91
N ASP A 59 -6.80 5.42 2.43
CA ASP A 59 -7.64 5.72 1.27
C ASP A 59 -7.11 5.06 -0.01
N ALA A 60 -5.78 5.04 -0.20
CA ALA A 60 -5.15 4.38 -1.35
C ALA A 60 -5.36 2.85 -1.32
N VAL A 61 -5.13 2.19 -0.17
CA VAL A 61 -5.38 0.75 -0.04
C VAL A 61 -6.87 0.45 -0.21
N LYS A 62 -7.76 1.24 0.39
CA LYS A 62 -9.20 1.07 0.24
C LYS A 62 -9.66 1.20 -1.22
N ALA A 63 -9.05 2.10 -1.99
CA ALA A 63 -9.31 2.25 -3.41
C ALA A 63 -8.92 0.98 -4.20
N ALA A 64 -7.77 0.37 -3.89
CA ALA A 64 -7.34 -0.88 -4.51
C ALA A 64 -8.32 -2.03 -4.21
N LEU A 65 -8.85 -2.11 -2.99
CA LEU A 65 -9.76 -3.17 -2.56
C LEU A 65 -11.20 -3.02 -3.09
N ALA A 66 -11.56 -1.87 -3.68
CA ALA A 66 -12.95 -1.53 -3.98
C ALA A 66 -13.64 -2.50 -4.95
N LEU A 67 -12.89 -3.19 -5.81
CA LEU A 67 -13.43 -4.10 -6.83
C LEU A 67 -13.47 -5.57 -6.38
N SER A 68 -12.48 -6.03 -5.61
CA SER A 68 -12.26 -7.45 -5.35
C SER A 68 -12.00 -7.80 -3.88
N ALA A 69 -12.02 -6.85 -2.94
CA ALA A 69 -11.64 -7.03 -1.52
C ALA A 69 -10.20 -7.54 -1.28
N GLU A 70 -9.45 -7.72 -2.36
CA GLU A 70 -8.02 -8.03 -2.43
C GLU A 70 -7.45 -7.36 -3.68
N ALA A 71 -6.17 -7.00 -3.66
CA ALA A 71 -5.46 -6.40 -4.79
C ALA A 71 -3.95 -6.56 -4.62
N ASP A 72 -3.20 -6.44 -5.71
CA ASP A 72 -1.76 -6.21 -5.66
C ASP A 72 -1.49 -4.72 -5.84
N ILE A 73 -0.71 -4.12 -4.93
CA ILE A 73 -0.30 -2.72 -5.02
C ILE A 73 1.21 -2.63 -5.23
N ARG A 74 1.66 -1.59 -5.93
CA ARG A 74 3.08 -1.27 -6.16
C ARG A 74 3.41 0.11 -5.62
N TRP A 75 4.58 0.27 -5.03
CA TRP A 75 5.12 1.58 -4.71
C TRP A 75 6.27 1.99 -5.63
N GLU A 76 6.34 3.29 -5.92
CA GLU A 76 7.47 3.91 -6.63
C GLU A 76 8.03 5.04 -5.78
N ALA A 77 9.34 5.03 -5.52
CA ALA A 77 10.04 6.17 -4.95
C ALA A 77 10.08 7.35 -5.96
N ASP A 78 10.41 8.54 -5.46
CA ASP A 78 10.66 9.72 -6.29
C ASP A 78 11.90 9.58 -7.18
#